data_AF-A0A7Y5K3K5-F1
#
_entry.id   AF-A0A7Y5K3K5-F1
#
_cell.length_a   1.000
_cell.length_b   1.000
_cell.length_c   1.000
_cell.angle_alpha   90.00
_cell.angle_beta   90.00
_cell.angle_gamma   90.00
#
_symmetry.space_group_name_H-M   'P 1'
#
loop_
_entity.id
_entity.type
_entity.pdbx_description
1 polymer ?
#
loop_
_entity_poly.entity_id
_entity_poly.type
_entity_poly.pdbx_seq_one_letter_code
_entity_poly.pdbx_strand_id
1 'polypeptide(L)'
;MTTSTLATETRAIDWPALAAELSTTLRDVLALAEIELPRDLASAEGVWKGTAATIETRAWRGDRIAYCRVARVEGSGLAIGNLLCVPDPRLRADGAPLPILGVDMVAIGEREAIVVADLSPLGSGNAAAAARMSAALDADPRVAGLPPIA
;
A
#
# COMPACT_ATOMS: atom_id res chain seq x y z
N MET A 1 17.49 25.87 -23.61
CA MET A 1 16.19 25.31 -23.17
C MET A 1 16.17 23.84 -23.58
N THR A 2 16.44 22.96 -22.62
CA THR A 2 16.46 21.51 -22.82
C THR A 2 15.12 20.95 -22.35
N THR A 3 14.29 20.53 -23.29
CA THR A 3 13.05 19.79 -23.02
C THR A 3 13.42 18.40 -22.49
N SER A 4 13.20 18.19 -21.18
CA SER A 4 13.30 16.87 -20.57
C SER A 4 12.05 16.07 -20.94
N THR A 5 12.20 15.12 -21.85
CA THR A 5 11.16 14.13 -22.16
C THR A 5 11.22 13.06 -21.07
N LEU A 6 10.28 13.08 -20.12
CA LEU A 6 10.07 11.95 -19.22
C LEU A 6 9.61 10.76 -20.07
N ALA A 7 10.48 9.79 -20.27
CA ALA A 7 10.13 8.52 -20.89
C ALA A 7 9.21 7.77 -19.93
N THR A 8 7.92 7.74 -20.21
CA THR A 8 6.97 6.88 -19.50
C THR A 8 7.20 5.45 -19.99
N GLU A 9 7.93 4.65 -19.21
CA GLU A 9 8.14 3.24 -19.50
C GLU A 9 6.88 2.46 -19.05
N THR A 10 5.99 2.13 -19.99
CA THR A 10 4.83 1.28 -19.72
C THR A 10 5.31 -0.17 -19.69
N ARG A 11 5.49 -0.73 -18.49
CA ARG A 11 5.69 -2.17 -18.31
C ARG A 11 4.37 -2.84 -17.96
N ALA A 12 4.11 -4.01 -18.54
CA ALA A 12 3.05 -4.89 -18.05
C ALA A 12 3.37 -5.23 -16.58
N ILE A 13 2.46 -4.86 -15.68
CA ILE A 13 2.63 -5.12 -14.25
C ILE A 13 2.04 -6.50 -13.98
N ASP A 14 2.90 -7.47 -13.62
CA ASP A 14 2.46 -8.71 -13.00
C ASP A 14 1.97 -8.38 -11.59
N TRP A 15 0.67 -8.14 -11.51
CA TRP A 15 0.00 -7.71 -10.30
C TRP A 15 0.17 -8.70 -9.13
N PRO A 16 -0.09 -10.01 -9.31
CA PRO A 16 0.23 -11.02 -8.31
C PRO A 16 1.67 -10.93 -7.79
N ALA A 17 2.64 -10.77 -8.69
CA ALA A 17 4.05 -10.66 -8.31
C ALA A 17 4.33 -9.37 -7.52
N LEU A 18 3.80 -8.22 -7.95
CA LEU A 18 3.98 -6.94 -7.26
C LEU A 18 3.37 -6.98 -5.84
N ALA A 19 2.16 -7.51 -5.70
CA ALA A 19 1.50 -7.63 -4.40
C ALA A 19 2.29 -8.55 -3.45
N ALA A 20 2.85 -9.65 -3.97
CA ALA A 20 3.69 -10.57 -3.21
C ALA A 20 5.04 -9.94 -2.80
N GLU A 21 5.68 -9.20 -3.71
CA GLU A 21 6.93 -8.48 -3.46
C GLU A 21 6.72 -7.37 -2.41
N LEU A 22 5.67 -6.57 -2.54
CA LEU A 22 5.31 -5.52 -1.58
C LEU A 22 5.06 -6.10 -0.20
N SER A 23 4.29 -7.19 -0.13
CA SER A 23 4.00 -7.89 1.14
C SER A 23 5.27 -8.41 1.80
N THR A 24 6.17 -9.01 1.02
CA THR A 24 7.45 -9.53 1.51
C THR A 24 8.34 -8.40 2.02
N THR A 25 8.50 -7.34 1.22
CA THR A 25 9.32 -6.18 1.57
C THR A 25 8.83 -5.52 2.85
N LEU A 26 7.52 -5.29 2.98
CA LEU A 26 6.97 -4.66 4.17
C LEU A 26 7.06 -5.55 5.40
N ARG A 27 6.83 -6.85 5.25
CA ARG A 27 7.01 -7.81 6.35
C ARG A 27 8.44 -7.75 6.87
N ASP A 28 9.42 -7.71 5.99
CA ASP A 28 10.83 -7.75 6.38
C ASP A 28 11.28 -6.40 6.97
N VAL A 29 10.90 -5.27 6.34
CA VAL A 29 11.23 -3.92 6.82
C VAL A 29 10.58 -3.60 8.16
N LEU A 30 9.32 -4.01 8.35
CA LEU A 30 8.55 -3.70 9.57
C LEU A 30 8.59 -4.84 10.60
N ALA A 31 9.39 -5.89 10.34
CA ALA A 31 9.50 -7.08 11.18
C ALA A 31 8.14 -7.67 11.57
N LEU A 32 7.27 -7.87 10.59
CA LEU A 32 5.90 -8.34 10.81
C LEU A 32 5.83 -9.87 10.89
N ALA A 33 5.05 -10.37 11.84
CA ALA A 33 4.67 -11.77 11.97
C ALA A 33 3.25 -11.97 11.44
N GLU A 34 3.03 -13.02 10.63
CA GLU A 34 1.72 -13.35 10.06
C GLU A 34 0.74 -13.71 11.19
N ILE A 35 -0.50 -13.27 11.02
CA ILE A 35 -1.61 -13.63 11.91
C ILE A 35 -2.61 -14.48 11.15
N GLU A 36 -3.16 -15.47 11.83
CA GLU A 36 -4.20 -16.31 11.26
C GLU A 36 -5.52 -15.53 11.21
N LEU A 37 -6.12 -15.49 10.03
CA LEU A 37 -7.44 -14.91 9.80
C LEU A 37 -8.49 -16.03 9.78
N PRO A 38 -9.69 -15.80 10.32
CA PRO A 38 -10.86 -16.63 10.04
C PRO A 38 -11.02 -16.86 8.55
N ARG A 39 -11.42 -18.07 8.15
CA ARG A 39 -11.46 -18.48 6.73
C ARG A 39 -12.26 -17.53 5.85
N ASP A 40 -13.38 -17.03 6.36
CA ASP A 40 -14.28 -16.08 5.72
C ASP A 40 -13.69 -14.67 5.57
N LEU A 41 -12.67 -14.32 6.38
CA LEU A 41 -11.89 -13.09 6.23
C LEU A 41 -10.64 -13.31 5.38
N ALA A 42 -10.06 -14.50 5.41
CA ALA A 42 -8.87 -14.86 4.65
C ALA A 42 -9.16 -15.02 3.15
N SER A 43 -10.32 -15.56 2.80
CA SER A 43 -10.69 -15.78 1.40
C SER A 43 -12.20 -15.82 1.18
N ALA A 44 -12.62 -15.27 0.05
CA ALA A 44 -13.99 -15.38 -0.45
C ALA A 44 -13.99 -15.56 -1.97
N GLU A 45 -14.97 -16.32 -2.46
CA GLU A 45 -15.26 -16.47 -3.89
C GLU A 45 -16.60 -15.83 -4.19
N GLY A 46 -16.74 -15.26 -5.38
CA GLY A 46 -17.95 -14.57 -5.81
C GLY A 46 -18.03 -14.38 -7.31
N VAL A 47 -18.94 -13.50 -7.73
CA VAL A 47 -19.18 -13.18 -9.15
C VAL A 47 -19.16 -11.67 -9.34
N TRP A 48 -18.36 -11.20 -10.30
CA TRP A 48 -18.27 -9.81 -10.73
C TRP A 48 -18.58 -9.70 -12.22
N LYS A 49 -19.60 -8.91 -12.59
CA LYS A 49 -20.07 -8.73 -13.98
C LYS A 49 -20.31 -10.06 -14.73
N GLY A 50 -20.80 -11.08 -14.01
CA GLY A 50 -21.09 -12.40 -14.58
C GLY A 50 -19.89 -13.34 -14.67
N THR A 51 -18.70 -12.92 -14.24
CA THR A 51 -17.48 -13.73 -14.23
C THR A 51 -17.08 -14.05 -12.79
N ALA A 52 -16.48 -15.21 -12.55
CA ALA A 52 -15.92 -15.56 -11.24
C ALA A 52 -14.88 -14.52 -10.78
N ALA A 53 -14.90 -14.22 -9.49
CA ALA A 53 -13.93 -13.35 -8.83
C ALA A 53 -13.56 -13.92 -7.46
N THR A 54 -12.33 -13.66 -7.03
CA THR A 54 -11.83 -14.08 -5.72
C THR A 54 -11.35 -12.88 -4.93
N ILE A 55 -11.43 -13.00 -3.60
CA ILE A 55 -10.78 -12.11 -2.66
C ILE A 55 -9.87 -12.95 -1.79
N GLU A 56 -8.64 -12.51 -1.61
CA GLU A 56 -7.67 -13.10 -0.69
C GLU A 56 -7.11 -12.02 0.23
N THR A 57 -7.08 -12.29 1.52
CA THR A 57 -6.52 -11.38 2.52
C THR A 57 -5.48 -12.10 3.35
N ARG A 58 -4.34 -11.45 3.53
CA ARG A 58 -3.31 -11.84 4.50
C ARG A 58 -3.11 -10.70 5.46
N ALA A 59 -2.80 -11.04 6.71
CA ALA A 59 -2.58 -10.04 7.74
C ALA A 59 -1.38 -10.39 8.60
N TRP A 60 -0.79 -9.37 9.21
CA TRP A 60 0.38 -9.45 10.04
C TRP A 60 0.28 -8.46 11.21
N ARG A 61 1.16 -8.63 12.19
CA ARG A 61 1.40 -7.70 13.31
C ARG A 61 2.89 -7.61 13.60
N GLY A 62 3.34 -6.53 14.22
CA GLY A 62 4.72 -6.39 14.67
C GLY A 62 4.83 -5.47 15.87
N ASP A 63 6.06 -5.24 16.34
CA ASP A 63 6.31 -4.44 17.56
C ASP A 63 5.78 -3.00 17.45
N ARG A 64 5.77 -2.44 16.24
CA ARG A 64 5.31 -1.07 15.97
C ARG A 64 3.99 -0.97 15.22
N ILE A 65 3.49 -2.11 14.74
CA ILE A 65 2.32 -2.21 13.86
C ILE A 65 1.31 -3.12 14.54
N ALA A 66 0.23 -2.53 15.05
CA ALA A 66 -0.84 -3.29 15.70
C ALA A 66 -1.52 -4.25 14.73
N TYR A 67 -1.65 -3.83 13.47
CA TYR A 67 -2.29 -4.61 12.42
C TYR A 67 -1.80 -4.15 11.06
N CYS A 68 -1.41 -5.06 10.18
CA CYS A 68 -1.26 -4.78 8.77
C CYS A 68 -1.97 -5.85 7.94
N ARG A 69 -2.59 -5.46 6.83
CA ARG A 69 -3.20 -6.40 5.89
C ARG A 69 -2.88 -6.04 4.45
N VAL A 70 -2.91 -7.08 3.61
CA VAL A 70 -3.00 -6.97 2.17
C VAL A 70 -4.22 -7.76 1.74
N ALA A 71 -5.17 -7.08 1.10
CA ALA A 71 -6.32 -7.70 0.45
C ALA A 71 -6.17 -7.58 -1.07
N ARG A 72 -6.44 -8.66 -1.78
CA ARG A 72 -6.34 -8.78 -3.23
C ARG A 72 -7.67 -9.25 -3.78
N VAL A 73 -8.16 -8.59 -4.82
CA VAL A 73 -9.36 -9.00 -5.57
C VAL A 73 -8.96 -9.28 -7.01
N GLU A 74 -9.34 -10.42 -7.56
CA GLU A 74 -9.03 -10.80 -8.94
C GLU A 74 -10.27 -11.33 -9.65
N GLY A 75 -10.46 -10.94 -10.91
CA GLY A 75 -11.52 -11.50 -11.76
C GLY A 75 -11.73 -10.73 -13.06
N SER A 76 -12.00 -11.43 -14.17
CA SER A 76 -12.35 -10.84 -15.47
C SER A 76 -11.42 -9.71 -15.97
N GLY A 77 -10.12 -9.83 -15.75
CA GLY A 77 -9.13 -8.80 -16.12
C GLY A 77 -9.10 -7.58 -15.19
N LEU A 78 -9.81 -7.61 -14.06
CA LEU A 78 -9.64 -6.67 -12.96
C LEU A 78 -8.71 -7.28 -11.92
N ALA A 79 -7.76 -6.49 -11.44
CA ALA A 79 -6.98 -6.81 -10.26
C ALA A 79 -6.92 -5.60 -9.33
N ILE A 80 -7.35 -5.76 -8.08
CA ILE A 80 -7.33 -4.70 -7.07
C ILE A 80 -6.49 -5.17 -5.89
N GLY A 81 -5.63 -4.29 -5.38
CA GLY A 81 -4.90 -4.45 -4.14
C GLY A 81 -5.21 -3.35 -3.17
N ASN A 82 -5.33 -3.71 -1.90
CA ASN A 82 -5.34 -2.74 -0.82
C ASN A 82 -4.41 -3.21 0.30
N LEU A 83 -3.45 -2.35 0.62
CA LEU A 83 -2.58 -2.48 1.76
C LEU A 83 -3.00 -1.48 2.83
N LEU A 84 -3.04 -1.94 4.08
CA LEU A 84 -3.31 -1.09 5.22
C LEU A 84 -2.43 -1.53 6.38
N CYS A 85 -1.53 -0.68 6.86
CA CYS A 85 -0.83 -0.88 8.13
C CYS A 85 -1.23 0.19 9.14
N VAL A 86 -1.74 -0.26 10.28
CA VAL A 86 -2.16 0.54 11.43
C VAL A 86 -1.08 0.44 12.52
N PRO A 87 -0.49 1.56 12.95
CA PRO A 87 0.52 1.55 14.01
C PRO A 87 -0.06 1.19 15.36
N ASP A 88 0.79 0.77 16.30
CA ASP A 88 0.38 0.63 17.70
C ASP A 88 -0.10 2.00 18.24
N PRO A 89 -1.35 2.10 18.75
CA PRO A 89 -1.93 3.36 19.20
C PRO A 89 -1.25 3.94 20.44
N ARG A 90 -0.33 3.20 21.10
CA ARG A 90 0.49 3.68 22.22
C ARG A 90 1.76 4.36 21.75
N LEU A 91 2.20 4.09 20.52
CA LEU A 91 3.40 4.71 19.97
C LEU A 91 3.13 6.14 19.50
N ARG A 92 4.12 7.00 19.74
CA ARG A 92 4.08 8.42 19.40
C ARG A 92 5.41 8.84 18.81
N ALA A 93 5.38 9.71 17.81
CA ALA A 93 6.53 10.47 17.34
C ALA A 93 6.30 11.93 17.75
N ASP A 94 7.22 12.49 18.54
CA ASP A 94 7.11 13.87 19.06
C ASP A 94 5.78 14.19 19.76
N GLY A 95 5.23 13.20 20.49
CA GLY A 95 3.94 13.34 21.17
C GLY A 95 2.69 13.19 20.28
N ALA A 96 2.85 13.02 18.96
CA ALA A 96 1.77 12.78 18.01
C ALA A 96 1.61 11.29 17.67
N PRO A 97 0.39 10.80 17.39
CA PRO A 97 0.18 9.45 16.85
C PRO A 97 0.95 9.21 15.55
N LEU A 98 1.42 7.98 15.34
CA LEU A 98 2.00 7.56 14.07
C LEU A 98 0.91 7.51 12.98
N PRO A 99 1.25 7.77 11.70
CA PRO A 99 0.30 7.72 10.59
C PRO A 99 -0.14 6.28 10.28
N ILE A 100 -1.25 6.15 9.57
CA ILE A 100 -1.66 4.90 8.92
C ILE A 100 -1.04 4.86 7.53
N LEU A 101 -0.39 3.74 7.17
CA LEU A 101 0.03 3.49 5.79
C LEU A 101 -1.12 2.86 5.01
N GLY A 102 -1.57 3.53 3.96
CA GLY A 102 -2.53 3.00 2.99
C GLY A 102 -1.89 2.90 1.61
N VAL A 103 -2.13 1.80 0.90
CA VAL A 103 -1.81 1.68 -0.53
C VAL A 103 -3.01 1.07 -1.25
N ASP A 104 -3.54 1.78 -2.24
CA ASP A 104 -4.59 1.31 -3.13
C ASP A 104 -4.03 1.11 -4.52
N MET A 105 -4.35 -0.03 -5.12
CA MET A 105 -3.80 -0.44 -6.39
C MET A 105 -4.91 -1.02 -7.26
N VAL A 106 -5.01 -0.55 -8.50
CA VAL A 106 -6.04 -1.00 -9.44
C VAL A 106 -5.42 -1.21 -10.80
N ALA A 107 -5.49 -2.42 -11.31
CA ALA A 107 -5.13 -2.78 -12.68
C ALA A 107 -6.38 -3.18 -13.47
N ILE A 108 -6.50 -2.65 -14.69
CA ILE A 108 -7.57 -2.97 -15.64
C ILE A 108 -6.93 -3.51 -16.91
N GLY A 109 -7.12 -4.80 -17.18
CA GLY A 109 -6.43 -5.53 -18.24
C GLY A 109 -4.96 -5.76 -17.92
N GLU A 110 -4.14 -5.92 -18.96
CA GLU A 110 -2.71 -6.29 -18.83
C GLU A 110 -1.75 -5.10 -18.92
N ARG A 111 -2.25 -3.86 -19.04
CA ARG A 111 -1.45 -2.74 -19.55
C ARG A 111 -1.23 -1.58 -18.59
N GLU A 112 -2.18 -1.30 -17.71
CA GLU A 112 -2.14 -0.11 -16.87
C GLU A 112 -2.56 -0.47 -15.44
N ALA A 113 -1.77 0.02 -14.48
CA ALA A 113 -2.13 0.00 -13.07
C ALA A 113 -2.01 1.42 -12.50
N ILE A 114 -2.95 1.76 -11.63
CA ILE A 114 -2.91 2.95 -10.80
C ILE A 114 -2.49 2.49 -9.42
N VAL A 115 -1.48 3.15 -8.84
CA VAL A 115 -1.03 2.94 -7.47
C VAL A 115 -1.12 4.26 -6.74
N VAL A 116 -1.85 4.27 -5.63
CA VAL A 116 -1.97 5.40 -4.72
C VAL A 116 -1.47 4.95 -3.37
N ALA A 117 -0.50 5.67 -2.80
CA ALA A 117 0.03 5.39 -1.47
C ALA A 117 -0.01 6.67 -0.63
N ASP A 118 -0.39 6.55 0.64
CA ASP A 118 -0.43 7.67 1.58
C ASP A 118 -0.06 7.23 3.00
N LEU A 119 0.46 8.18 3.77
CA LEU A 119 0.63 8.09 5.22
C LEU A 119 -0.39 9.00 5.89
N SER A 120 -1.60 8.49 6.06
CA SER A 120 -2.73 9.26 6.56
C SER A 120 -2.56 9.63 8.05
N PRO A 121 -2.70 10.90 8.41
CA PRO A 121 -2.52 11.36 9.78
C PRO A 121 -3.67 10.93 10.72
N LEU A 122 -3.37 10.58 11.97
CA LEU A 122 -4.35 10.27 13.01
C LEU A 122 -4.60 11.46 13.96
N GLY A 123 -5.70 12.22 13.78
CA GLY A 123 -6.08 13.36 14.64
C GLY A 123 -6.04 14.75 13.97
N SER A 124 -6.54 15.77 14.67
CA SER A 124 -6.77 17.13 14.15
C SER A 124 -5.57 18.09 14.24
N GLY A 125 -4.40 17.65 14.73
CA GLY A 125 -3.20 18.49 14.92
C GLY A 125 -2.09 18.29 13.88
N ASN A 126 -2.40 17.68 12.75
CA ASN A 126 -1.42 16.83 12.06
C ASN A 126 -0.74 17.47 10.85
N ALA A 127 -1.00 18.75 10.57
CA ALA A 127 -0.30 19.48 9.52
C ALA A 127 1.22 19.52 9.77
N ALA A 128 1.65 19.66 11.02
CA ALA A 128 3.08 19.66 11.37
C ALA A 128 3.71 18.27 11.22
N ALA A 129 2.98 17.20 11.56
CA ALA A 129 3.45 15.82 11.36
C ALA A 129 3.54 15.46 9.88
N ALA A 130 2.51 15.82 9.09
CA ALA A 130 2.50 15.67 7.64
C ALA A 130 3.66 16.45 6.98
N ALA A 131 3.89 17.70 7.40
CA ALA A 131 5.00 18.51 6.90
C ALA A 131 6.37 17.90 7.20
N ARG A 132 6.58 17.35 8.41
CA ARG A 132 7.83 16.64 8.76
C ARG A 132 8.02 15.37 7.95
N MET A 133 6.94 14.64 7.71
CA MET A 133 6.97 13.42 6.89
C MET A 133 7.33 13.74 5.45
N SER A 134 6.71 14.77 4.87
CA SER A 134 7.06 15.29 3.56
C SER A 134 8.54 15.65 3.51
N ALA A 135 9.04 16.41 4.49
CA ALA A 135 10.45 16.78 4.55
C ALA A 135 11.39 15.56 4.69
N ALA A 136 10.99 14.53 5.43
CA ALA A 136 11.77 13.30 5.57
C ALA A 136 11.79 12.47 4.27
N LEU A 137 10.67 12.41 3.55
CA LEU A 137 10.56 11.78 2.23
C LEU A 137 11.39 12.54 1.19
N ASP A 138 11.30 13.87 1.17
CA ASP A 138 12.07 14.73 0.27
C ASP A 138 13.58 14.62 0.50
N ALA A 139 13.99 14.34 1.75
CA ALA A 139 15.39 14.12 2.12
C ALA A 139 15.88 12.68 1.84
N ASP A 140 14.99 11.73 1.53
CA ASP A 140 15.38 10.35 1.26
C ASP A 140 15.90 10.20 -0.18
N PRO A 141 17.17 9.81 -0.38
CA PRO A 141 17.78 9.71 -1.70
C PRO A 141 17.11 8.65 -2.60
N ARG A 142 16.30 7.75 -2.04
CA ARG A 142 15.53 6.75 -2.80
C ARG A 142 14.27 7.34 -3.42
N VAL A 143 13.81 8.47 -2.91
CA VAL A 143 12.59 9.17 -3.32
C VAL A 143 12.94 10.37 -4.20
N ALA A 144 14.18 10.86 -4.09
CA ALA A 144 14.73 11.92 -4.94
C ALA A 144 14.61 11.59 -6.43
N GLY A 145 13.79 12.36 -7.16
CA GLY A 145 13.58 12.22 -8.60
C GLY A 145 12.29 11.50 -9.01
N LEU A 146 11.48 11.04 -8.04
CA LEU A 146 10.11 10.63 -8.36
C LEU A 146 9.27 11.84 -8.75
N PRO A 147 8.43 11.75 -9.80
CA PRO A 147 7.56 12.85 -10.20
C PRO A 147 6.56 13.16 -9.07
N PRO A 148 6.18 14.44 -8.88
CA PRO A 148 5.13 14.78 -7.91
C PRO A 148 3.83 14.08 -8.31
N ILE A 149 3.11 13.55 -7.31
CA ILE A 149 1.75 13.05 -7.50
C ILE A 149 0.86 14.29 -7.63
N ALA A 150 0.27 14.49 -8.81
CA ALA A 150 -0.59 15.62 -9.15
C ALA A 150 -2.02 15.45 -8.61
#